data_AF-A0A252DZ91-F1
#
_entry.id   AF-A0A252DZ91-F1
#
_cell.length_a   1.000
_cell.length_b   1.000
_cell.length_c   1.000
_cell.angle_alpha   90.00
_cell.angle_beta   90.00
_cell.angle_gamma   90.00
#
_symmetry.space_group_name_H-M   'P 1'
#
loop_
_entity.id
_entity.type
_entity.pdbx_description
1 polymer ?
#
loop_
_entity_poly.entity_id
_entity_poly.type
_entity_poly.pdbx_seq_one_letter_code
_entity_poly.pdbx_strand_id
1 'polypeptide(L)'
;MTQSFWLLGNRSTIIADHTTTGGQYDLIEGYNPPGTLTPLHRHTRYSEQLYVLSGDLTVWAGENKAVLTPGESFLISPGTPHVVGVLSDKPARALVVAAPSGFARLIAATGTVDETEPTDLALFERIAAEIGDEILGPPGTLPT
;
A
#
# COMPACT_ATOMS: atom_id res chain seq x y z
N MET A 1 -13.15 -5.37 -15.38
CA MET A 1 -13.33 -3.92 -15.18
C MET A 1 -12.50 -3.56 -13.95
N THR A 2 -11.82 -2.41 -13.95
CA THR A 2 -11.07 -1.95 -12.77
C THR A 2 -12.04 -1.57 -11.65
N GLN A 3 -11.65 -1.79 -10.40
CA GLN A 3 -12.45 -1.46 -9.22
C GLN A 3 -11.61 -0.62 -8.26
N SER A 4 -12.23 0.39 -7.65
CA SER A 4 -11.59 1.29 -6.70
C SER A 4 -12.23 1.16 -5.32
N PHE A 5 -11.39 1.09 -4.30
CA PHE A 5 -11.80 0.99 -2.91
C PHE A 5 -11.00 1.97 -2.05
N TRP A 6 -11.61 2.43 -0.96
CA TRP A 6 -10.95 3.19 0.08
C TRP A 6 -10.47 2.24 1.18
N LEU A 7 -9.19 2.35 1.53
CA LEU A 7 -8.57 1.54 2.57
C LEU A 7 -7.61 2.42 3.35
N LEU A 8 -7.83 2.54 4.67
CA LEU A 8 -6.99 3.34 5.58
C LEU A 8 -6.76 4.79 5.08
N GLY A 9 -7.81 5.40 4.53
CA GLY A 9 -7.78 6.79 4.03
C GLY A 9 -7.14 6.98 2.65
N ASN A 10 -6.66 5.91 2.00
CA ASN A 10 -6.14 5.95 0.64
C ASN A 10 -7.14 5.30 -0.33
N ARG A 11 -7.22 5.79 -1.56
CA ARG A 11 -8.04 5.17 -2.61
C ARG A 11 -7.16 4.30 -3.49
N SER A 12 -7.42 3.00 -3.51
CA SER A 12 -6.69 2.01 -4.30
C SER A 12 -7.55 1.48 -5.43
N THR A 13 -7.06 1.59 -6.65
CA THR A 13 -7.69 1.03 -7.86
C THR A 13 -6.96 -0.22 -8.29
N ILE A 14 -7.64 -1.36 -8.25
CA ILE A 14 -7.12 -2.64 -8.73
C ILE A 14 -7.16 -2.60 -10.27
N ILE A 15 -5.99 -2.52 -10.89
CA ILE A 15 -5.82 -2.56 -12.35
C ILE A 15 -5.66 -4.00 -12.81
N ALA A 16 -4.83 -4.78 -12.12
CA ALA A 16 -4.63 -6.20 -12.35
C ALA A 16 -4.47 -6.93 -11.01
N ASP A 17 -4.89 -8.19 -10.99
CA ASP A 17 -4.90 -9.06 -9.81
C ASP A 17 -4.56 -10.51 -10.20
N HIS A 18 -4.58 -11.43 -9.23
CA HIS A 18 -4.31 -12.84 -9.47
C HIS A 18 -5.11 -13.48 -10.64
N THR A 19 -6.34 -13.04 -10.89
CA THR A 19 -7.19 -13.62 -11.95
C THR A 19 -6.71 -13.22 -13.34
N THR A 20 -6.13 -12.02 -13.46
CA THR A 20 -5.70 -11.44 -14.73
C THR A 20 -4.20 -11.62 -15.00
N THR A 21 -3.39 -11.77 -13.95
CA THR A 21 -1.93 -11.95 -14.06
C THR A 21 -1.47 -13.39 -13.87
N GLY A 22 -2.40 -14.32 -13.57
CA GLY A 22 -2.08 -15.69 -13.20
C GLY A 22 -1.35 -15.78 -11.85
N GLY A 23 -1.61 -14.84 -10.94
CA GLY A 23 -1.00 -14.78 -9.60
C GLY A 23 0.42 -14.21 -9.55
N GLN A 24 0.99 -13.79 -10.69
CA GLN A 24 2.38 -13.31 -10.75
C GLN A 24 2.58 -11.97 -10.06
N TYR A 25 1.60 -11.08 -10.15
CA TYR A 25 1.62 -9.78 -9.47
C TYR A 25 0.21 -9.18 -9.35
N ASP A 26 0.05 -8.22 -8.46
CA ASP A 26 -1.02 -7.23 -8.49
C ASP A 26 -0.48 -5.91 -9.03
N LEU A 27 -1.31 -5.18 -9.78
CA LEU A 27 -1.03 -3.81 -10.19
C LEU A 27 -2.14 -2.91 -9.65
N ILE A 28 -1.76 -2.01 -8.74
CA ILE A 28 -2.66 -1.10 -8.06
C ILE A 28 -2.26 0.33 -8.40
N GLU A 29 -3.22 1.19 -8.70
CA GLU A 29 -3.01 2.63 -8.65
C GLU A 29 -3.52 3.18 -7.32
N GLY A 30 -2.61 3.74 -6.52
CA GLY A 30 -2.93 4.41 -5.27
C GLY A 30 -3.09 5.92 -5.45
N TYR A 31 -4.16 6.48 -4.90
CA TYR A 31 -4.32 7.90 -4.64
C TYR A 31 -4.27 8.13 -3.12
N ASN A 32 -3.31 8.93 -2.69
CA ASN A 32 -2.97 9.14 -1.28
C ASN A 32 -3.18 10.62 -0.94
N PRO A 33 -4.20 10.97 -0.15
CA PRO A 33 -4.40 12.33 0.34
C PRO A 33 -3.23 12.85 1.21
N PRO A 34 -3.08 14.18 1.36
CA PRO A 34 -2.14 14.77 2.31
C PRO A 34 -2.31 14.21 3.73
N GLY A 35 -1.19 13.89 4.38
CA GLY A 35 -1.17 13.42 5.76
C GLY A 35 -1.47 11.93 5.95
N THR A 36 -1.75 11.16 4.87
CA THR A 36 -1.93 9.71 5.02
C THR A 36 -0.59 9.00 5.24
N LEU A 37 -0.65 7.96 6.08
CA LEU A 37 0.46 7.08 6.42
C LEU A 37 -0.07 5.66 6.52
N THR A 38 0.62 4.69 5.93
CA THR A 38 0.38 3.28 6.24
C THR A 38 0.77 3.00 7.70
N PRO A 39 0.21 1.96 8.34
CA PRO A 39 0.79 1.41 9.56
C PRO A 39 2.25 1.00 9.31
N LEU A 40 3.06 0.91 10.37
CA LEU A 40 4.35 0.22 10.28
C LEU A 40 4.08 -1.26 10.05
N HIS A 41 4.55 -1.80 8.93
CA HIS A 41 4.30 -3.18 8.57
C HIS A 41 5.44 -3.78 7.74
N ARG A 42 5.36 -5.09 7.49
CA ARG A 42 6.21 -5.78 6.51
C ARG A 42 5.41 -6.84 5.78
N HIS A 43 5.77 -7.09 4.53
CA HIS A 43 5.24 -8.18 3.72
C HIS A 43 6.20 -9.36 3.77
N THR A 44 5.75 -10.53 4.20
CA THR A 44 6.59 -11.74 4.29
C THR A 44 6.54 -12.59 3.01
N ARG A 45 5.57 -12.34 2.13
CA ARG A 45 5.29 -13.20 0.96
C ARG A 45 5.47 -12.52 -0.39
N TYR A 46 5.56 -11.21 -0.44
CA TYR A 46 5.69 -10.46 -1.68
C TYR A 46 6.58 -9.22 -1.49
N SER A 47 7.15 -8.75 -2.58
CA SER A 47 7.81 -7.44 -2.65
C SER A 47 6.81 -6.38 -3.09
N GLU A 48 7.05 -5.13 -2.72
CA GLU A 48 6.27 -3.98 -3.16
C GLU A 48 7.16 -3.01 -3.95
N GLN A 49 6.84 -2.80 -5.22
CA GLN A 49 7.48 -1.79 -6.05
C GLN A 49 6.57 -0.57 -6.17
N LEU A 50 7.06 0.58 -5.72
CA LEU A 50 6.41 1.88 -5.87
C LEU A 50 6.95 2.60 -7.10
N TYR A 51 6.08 3.26 -7.86
CA TYR A 51 6.44 4.18 -8.95
C TYR A 51 5.54 5.41 -8.90
N VAL A 52 6.11 6.60 -8.71
CA VAL A 52 5.33 7.83 -8.49
C VAL A 52 4.85 8.42 -9.83
N LEU A 53 3.54 8.66 -9.91
CA LEU A 53 2.88 9.28 -11.06
C LEU A 53 2.72 10.79 -10.90
N SER A 54 2.42 11.26 -9.68
CA SER A 54 2.27 12.69 -9.36
C SER A 54 2.39 12.92 -7.86
N GLY A 55 2.80 14.12 -7.44
CA GLY A 55 3.04 14.42 -6.03
C GLY A 55 4.26 13.69 -5.49
N ASP A 56 4.40 13.68 -4.16
CA ASP A 56 5.59 13.14 -3.49
C ASP A 56 5.20 12.05 -2.48
N LEU A 57 5.87 10.91 -2.52
CA LEU A 57 5.74 9.84 -1.53
C LEU A 57 6.98 9.79 -0.64
N THR A 58 6.79 9.82 0.68
CA THR A 58 7.86 9.51 1.63
C THR A 58 7.79 8.04 1.98
N VAL A 59 8.91 7.34 1.84
CA VAL A 59 9.08 5.93 2.16
C VAL A 59 10.13 5.82 3.26
N TRP A 60 9.78 5.19 4.37
CA TRP A 60 10.72 4.70 5.37
C TRP A 60 10.78 3.19 5.21
N ALA A 61 11.96 2.62 4.96
CA ALA A 61 12.13 1.19 4.75
C ALA A 61 13.50 0.72 5.27
N GLY A 62 13.49 -0.06 6.36
CA GLY A 62 14.70 -0.38 7.12
C GLY A 62 15.40 0.91 7.58
N GLU A 63 16.70 1.01 7.34
CA GLU A 63 17.51 2.20 7.68
C GLU A 63 17.33 3.38 6.69
N ASN A 64 16.60 3.17 5.59
CA ASN A 64 16.46 4.18 4.55
C ASN A 64 15.21 5.04 4.75
N LYS A 65 15.36 6.33 4.50
CA LYS A 65 14.26 7.26 4.27
C LYS A 65 14.45 7.92 2.92
N ALA A 66 13.47 7.81 2.03
CA ALA A 66 13.46 8.41 0.71
C ALA A 66 12.21 9.26 0.51
N VAL A 67 12.34 10.36 -0.23
CA VAL A 67 11.21 11.08 -0.81
C VAL A 67 11.26 10.83 -2.31
N LEU A 68 10.21 10.24 -2.86
CA LEU A 68 10.07 9.91 -4.26
C LEU A 68 9.19 10.95 -4.93
N THR A 69 9.68 11.52 -6.02
CA THR A 69 9.00 12.49 -6.89
C THR A 69 8.55 11.82 -8.19
N PRO A 70 7.73 12.46 -9.04
CA PRO A 70 7.18 11.82 -10.25
C PRO A 70 8.25 11.25 -11.18
N GLY A 71 8.08 9.98 -11.56
CA GLY A 71 9.05 9.22 -12.36
C GLY A 71 10.07 8.43 -11.54
N GLU A 72 10.14 8.64 -10.23
CA GLU A 72 11.00 7.87 -9.33
C GLU A 72 10.29 6.63 -8.80
N SER A 73 11.09 5.65 -8.38
CA SER A 73 10.61 4.35 -7.94
C SER A 73 11.42 3.83 -6.77
N PHE A 74 10.81 2.99 -5.94
CA PHE A 74 11.47 2.36 -4.79
C PHE A 74 10.96 0.94 -4.61
N LEU A 75 11.89 -0.01 -4.50
CA LEU A 75 11.57 -1.41 -4.21
C LEU A 75 11.67 -1.65 -2.71
N ILE A 76 10.57 -2.12 -2.13
CA ILE A 76 10.50 -2.63 -0.77
C ILE A 76 10.60 -4.16 -0.86
N SER A 77 11.73 -4.69 -0.39
CA SER A 77 11.99 -6.14 -0.40
C SER A 77 11.15 -6.85 0.67
N PRO A 78 10.78 -8.13 0.45
CA PRO A 78 10.05 -8.90 1.45
C PRO A 78 10.79 -8.91 2.80
N GLY A 79 10.04 -8.85 3.89
CA GLY A 79 10.55 -8.84 5.26
C GLY A 79 11.05 -7.47 5.74
N THR A 80 11.10 -6.45 4.87
CA THR A 80 11.55 -5.09 5.24
C THR A 80 10.45 -4.34 6.00
N PRO A 81 10.65 -3.94 7.27
CA PRO A 81 9.72 -3.04 7.95
C PRO A 81 9.67 -1.69 7.25
N HIS A 82 8.47 -1.22 6.92
CA HIS A 82 8.30 0.02 6.18
C HIS A 82 7.01 0.78 6.50
N VAL A 83 7.04 2.07 6.16
CA VAL A 83 5.91 3.00 6.16
C VAL A 83 5.96 3.80 4.87
N VAL A 84 4.81 4.02 4.25
CA VAL A 84 4.65 4.92 3.10
C VAL A 84 3.65 6.01 3.48
N GLY A 85 3.91 7.25 3.07
CA GLY A 85 2.95 8.33 3.28
C GLY A 85 3.22 9.62 2.51
N VAL A 86 2.29 10.56 2.67
CA VAL A 86 2.31 11.87 2.01
C VAL A 86 2.49 12.96 3.06
N LEU A 87 3.70 13.52 3.12
CA LEU A 87 4.04 14.60 4.06
C LEU A 87 3.84 16.01 3.49
N SER A 88 3.59 16.13 2.17
CA SER A 88 3.30 17.40 1.54
C SER A 88 1.84 17.80 1.74
N ASP A 89 1.50 19.02 1.32
CA ASP A 89 0.15 19.58 1.34
C ASP A 89 -0.69 19.17 0.10
N LYS A 90 -0.13 18.32 -0.78
CA LYS A 90 -0.76 17.88 -2.02
C LYS A 90 -0.87 16.36 -2.08
N PRO A 91 -1.93 15.80 -2.67
CA PRO A 91 -2.05 14.36 -2.80
C PRO A 91 -0.94 13.79 -3.71
N ALA A 92 -0.61 12.52 -3.47
CA ALA A 92 0.29 11.75 -4.33
C ALA A 92 -0.44 10.61 -5.03
N ARG A 93 0.00 10.28 -6.25
CA ARG A 93 -0.43 9.09 -6.98
C ARG A 93 0.78 8.24 -7.31
N ALA A 94 0.63 6.93 -7.16
CA ALA A 94 1.66 5.97 -7.51
C ALA A 94 1.05 4.68 -8.04
N LEU A 95 1.82 3.99 -8.88
CA LEU A 95 1.60 2.57 -9.13
C LEU A 95 2.30 1.77 -8.04
N VAL A 96 1.62 0.72 -7.61
CA VAL A 96 2.12 -0.29 -6.68
C VAL A 96 2.07 -1.62 -7.40
N VAL A 97 3.21 -2.30 -7.47
CA VAL A 97 3.29 -3.69 -7.94
C VAL A 97 3.63 -4.58 -6.75
N ALA A 98 2.69 -5.43 -6.36
CA ALA A 98 2.91 -6.45 -5.34
C ALA A 98 3.18 -7.80 -6.04
N ALA A 99 4.33 -8.42 -5.79
CA ALA A 99 4.73 -9.64 -6.48
C ALA A 99 5.36 -10.66 -5.52
N PRO A 100 4.86 -11.92 -5.44
CA PRO A 100 3.64 -12.44 -6.07
C PRO A 100 2.34 -11.73 -5.65
N SER A 101 1.24 -11.99 -6.35
CA SER A 101 -0.08 -11.41 -6.05
C SER A 101 -0.55 -11.76 -4.63
N GLY A 102 -1.17 -10.80 -3.95
CA GLY A 102 -1.73 -10.93 -2.61
C GLY A 102 -2.40 -9.64 -2.10
N PHE A 103 -1.82 -8.49 -2.42
CA PHE A 103 -2.29 -7.18 -1.95
C PHE A 103 -3.68 -6.81 -2.49
N ALA A 104 -3.99 -7.16 -3.75
CA ALA A 104 -5.32 -6.90 -4.32
C ALA A 104 -6.44 -7.58 -3.51
N ARG A 105 -6.16 -8.76 -2.92
CA ARG A 105 -7.12 -9.47 -2.06
C ARG A 105 -7.41 -8.68 -0.78
N LEU A 106 -6.40 -8.07 -0.16
CA LEU A 106 -6.58 -7.22 1.01
C LEU A 106 -7.48 -6.03 0.67
N ILE A 107 -7.17 -5.32 -0.41
CA ILE A 107 -7.95 -4.17 -0.87
C ILE A 107 -9.41 -4.57 -1.14
N ALA A 108 -9.64 -5.61 -1.95
CA ALA A 108 -10.99 -6.02 -2.33
C ALA A 108 -11.82 -6.54 -1.16
N ALA A 109 -11.20 -7.18 -0.17
CA ALA A 109 -11.90 -7.77 0.97
C ALA A 109 -12.21 -6.76 2.09
N THR A 110 -11.39 -5.71 2.22
CA THR A 110 -11.40 -4.82 3.41
C THR A 110 -11.66 -3.36 3.08
N GLY A 111 -11.52 -2.97 1.81
CA GLY A 111 -11.79 -1.63 1.34
C GLY A 111 -13.28 -1.36 1.12
N THR A 112 -13.66 -0.10 1.24
CA THR A 112 -15.04 0.39 1.10
C THR A 112 -15.20 1.17 -0.20
N VAL A 113 -16.43 1.33 -0.70
CA VAL A 113 -16.68 2.21 -1.86
C VAL A 113 -16.87 3.67 -1.46
N ASP A 114 -17.18 3.93 -0.20
CA ASP A 114 -17.36 5.25 0.41
C ASP A 114 -16.12 5.62 1.23
N GLU A 115 -15.55 6.80 0.97
CA GLU A 115 -14.36 7.31 1.66
C GLU A 115 -14.57 7.58 3.16
N THR A 116 -15.83 7.77 3.56
CA THR A 116 -16.22 8.08 4.94
C THR A 116 -16.52 6.84 5.76
N GLU A 117 -16.68 5.68 5.10
CA GLU A 117 -16.93 4.41 5.77
C GLU A 117 -15.63 3.91 6.41
N PRO A 118 -15.64 3.60 7.72
CA PRO A 118 -14.44 3.13 8.39
C PRO A 118 -14.06 1.72 7.92
N THR A 119 -12.77 1.47 7.76
CA THR A 119 -12.25 0.13 7.52
C THR A 119 -12.57 -0.78 8.71
N ASP A 120 -13.11 -1.98 8.45
CA ASP A 120 -13.22 -3.05 9.46
C ASP A 120 -11.81 -3.54 9.82
N LEU A 121 -11.26 -2.98 10.90
CA LEU A 121 -9.90 -3.28 11.35
C LEU A 121 -9.71 -4.76 11.71
N ALA A 122 -10.74 -5.42 12.25
CA ALA A 122 -10.64 -6.82 12.61
C ALA A 122 -10.59 -7.70 11.36
N LEU A 123 -11.35 -7.38 10.31
CA LEU A 123 -11.24 -8.05 9.02
C LEU A 123 -9.91 -7.75 8.33
N PHE A 124 -9.48 -6.48 8.35
CA PHE A 124 -8.20 -6.05 7.81
C PHE A 124 -7.04 -6.85 8.40
N GLU A 125 -6.91 -6.91 9.73
CA GLU A 125 -5.84 -7.64 10.40
C GLU A 125 -5.83 -9.13 10.05
N ARG A 126 -7.02 -9.76 9.97
CA ARG A 126 -7.13 -11.17 9.57
C ARG A 126 -6.63 -11.39 8.14
N ILE A 127 -7.12 -10.60 7.17
CA ILE A 127 -6.73 -10.77 5.76
C ILE A 127 -5.26 -10.41 5.55
N ALA A 128 -4.77 -9.37 6.20
CA ALA A 128 -3.35 -8.99 6.20
C ALA A 128 -2.48 -10.18 6.62
N ALA A 129 -2.76 -10.77 7.78
CA ALA A 129 -2.01 -11.93 8.26
C ALA A 129 -2.08 -13.13 7.29
N GLU A 130 -3.25 -13.40 6.67
CA GLU A 130 -3.42 -14.48 5.70
C GLU A 130 -2.55 -14.30 4.44
N ILE A 131 -2.37 -13.07 3.97
CA ILE A 131 -1.53 -12.75 2.80
C ILE A 131 -0.06 -12.55 3.16
N GLY A 132 0.29 -12.61 4.44
CA GLY A 132 1.66 -12.49 4.93
C GLY A 132 2.08 -11.08 5.33
N ASP A 133 1.13 -10.19 5.57
CA ASP A 133 1.39 -8.84 6.09
C ASP A 133 1.37 -8.85 7.61
N GLU A 134 2.39 -8.24 8.21
CA GLU A 134 2.53 -8.14 9.65
C GLU A 134 2.55 -6.67 10.07
N ILE A 135 1.61 -6.26 10.92
CA ILE A 135 1.60 -4.93 11.53
C ILE A 135 2.52 -4.94 12.75
N LEU A 136 3.49 -4.01 12.80
CA LEU A 136 4.63 -4.07 13.73
C LEU A 136 4.57 -3.02 14.85
N GLY A 137 3.50 -2.23 14.93
CA GLY A 137 3.35 -1.22 15.98
C GLY A 137 2.04 -0.45 15.91
N PRO A 138 1.76 0.39 16.91
CA PRO A 138 0.60 1.28 16.89
C PRO A 138 0.69 2.31 15.73
N PRO A 139 -0.43 2.93 15.33
CA PRO A 139 -0.44 3.98 14.32
C PRO A 139 0.60 5.09 14.58
N GLY A 140 1.30 5.52 13.53
CA GLY A 140 2.35 6.54 13.61
C GLY A 140 3.73 6.03 14.02
N THR A 141 3.89 4.74 14.31
CA THR A 141 5.21 4.12 14.49
C THR A 141 6.00 4.20 13.17
N LEU A 142 7.28 4.57 13.23
CA LEU A 142 8.20 4.55 12.09
C LEU A 142 9.24 3.44 12.27
N PRO A 143 9.84 2.91 11.18
CA PRO A 143 10.95 1.98 11.28
C PRO A 143 12.13 2.62 12.03
N THR A 144 12.78 1.84 12.89
CA THR A 144 14.05 2.21 13.57
C THR A 144 15.25 1.77 12.76
#